data_AF-A0A376P533-F1
#
_entry.id   AF-A0A376P533-F1
#
_cell.length_a   1.000
_cell.length_b   1.000
_cell.length_c   1.000
_cell.angle_alpha   90.00
_cell.angle_beta   90.00
_cell.angle_gamma   90.00
#
_symmetry.space_group_name_H-M   'P 1'
#
loop_
_entity.id
_entity.type
_entity.pdbx_description
1 polymer ?
#
loop_
_entity_poly.entity_id
_entity_poly.type
_entity_poly.pdbx_seq_one_letter_code
_entity_poly.pdbx_strand_id
1 'polypeptide(L)'
;MLGKYKAVLALLLLIILVPLTLLMTLGLWVPTLAGIWLPLGTRIALDESPRITRKGLIIPDLRYLVGDCQLAHITNASLSHPSRWLLNVGTVELDSACLAKLPQTEQSPAAPKTLAQWQSMLPNTWINIDKLIFSPWQEWQGKLSLALTSDIQQLRYQGEKVKFQGQLKGQQLTVSELDVVAFENQPPVKLVGEFTMPLVPDGLPVSGHATATLNLPQEPSLVDAELDWQEIAAIDCAGTG
;
A
#
# COMPACT_ATOMS: atom_id res chain seq x y z
N MET A 1 -31.51 -7.13 49.84
CA MET A 1 -30.84 -6.16 48.96
C MET A 1 -29.35 -6.45 48.69
N LEU A 2 -28.66 -7.19 49.57
CA LEU A 2 -27.21 -7.52 49.43
C LEU A 2 -26.83 -8.36 48.19
N GLY A 3 -27.72 -9.27 47.74
CA GLY A 3 -27.46 -10.12 46.58
C GLY A 3 -27.46 -9.39 45.24
N LYS A 4 -28.31 -8.36 45.09
CA LYS A 4 -28.33 -7.51 43.88
C LYS A 4 -27.05 -6.69 43.75
N TYR A 5 -26.50 -6.19 44.86
CA TYR A 5 -25.25 -5.44 44.86
C TYR A 5 -24.06 -6.31 44.44
N LYS A 6 -23.97 -7.55 44.94
CA LYS A 6 -22.93 -8.50 44.52
C LYS A 6 -23.02 -8.86 43.03
N ALA A 7 -24.22 -9.01 42.49
CA ALA A 7 -24.44 -9.29 41.07
C ALA A 7 -24.04 -8.10 40.19
N VAL A 8 -24.41 -6.88 40.57
CA VAL A 8 -24.02 -5.65 39.85
C VAL A 8 -22.51 -5.45 39.91
N LEU A 9 -21.88 -5.70 41.07
CA LEU A 9 -20.43 -5.62 41.23
C LEU A 9 -19.73 -6.66 40.33
N ALA A 10 -20.19 -7.90 40.32
CA ALA A 10 -19.62 -8.96 39.48
C ALA A 10 -19.76 -8.63 37.98
N LEU A 11 -20.92 -8.07 37.56
CA LEU A 11 -21.14 -7.63 36.19
C LEU A 11 -20.19 -6.48 35.80
N LEU A 12 -20.04 -5.47 36.66
CA LEU A 12 -19.09 -4.36 36.46
C LEU A 12 -17.65 -4.87 36.34
N LEU A 13 -17.27 -5.79 37.22
CA LEU A 13 -15.93 -6.37 37.26
C LEU A 13 -15.66 -7.20 36.00
N LEU A 14 -16.65 -7.94 35.51
CA LEU A 14 -16.58 -8.67 34.23
C LEU A 14 -16.48 -7.72 33.04
N ILE A 15 -17.27 -6.64 33.01
CA ILE A 15 -17.22 -5.59 31.98
C ILE A 15 -15.86 -4.88 31.95
N ILE A 16 -15.14 -4.82 33.07
CA ILE A 16 -13.79 -4.23 33.12
C ILE A 16 -12.71 -5.27 32.77
N LEU A 17 -12.81 -6.49 33.31
CA LEU A 17 -11.79 -7.52 33.11
C LEU A 17 -11.76 -8.05 31.68
N VAL A 18 -12.92 -8.30 31.07
CA VAL A 18 -13.00 -8.84 29.70
C VAL A 18 -12.29 -7.96 28.67
N PRO A 19 -12.57 -6.65 28.56
CA PRO A 19 -11.83 -5.80 27.62
C PRO A 19 -10.36 -5.68 28.00
N LEU A 20 -10.01 -5.69 29.29
CA LEU A 20 -8.61 -5.63 29.72
C LEU A 20 -7.83 -6.88 29.29
N THR A 21 -8.40 -8.08 29.41
CA THR A 21 -7.77 -9.32 28.93
C THR A 21 -7.69 -9.33 27.41
N LEU A 22 -8.75 -8.93 26.70
CA LEU A 22 -8.75 -8.76 25.24
C LEU A 22 -7.63 -7.82 24.76
N LEU A 23 -7.44 -6.70 25.44
CA LEU A 23 -6.37 -5.74 25.17
C LEU A 23 -4.99 -6.35 25.41
N MET A 24 -4.82 -7.13 26.48
CA MET A 24 -3.53 -7.80 26.75
C MET A 24 -3.22 -8.92 25.75
N THR A 25 -4.24 -9.58 25.21
CA THR A 25 -4.07 -10.69 24.25
C THR A 25 -4.16 -10.27 22.79
N LEU A 26 -4.07 -8.97 22.48
CA LEU A 26 -4.16 -8.43 21.10
C LEU A 26 -3.31 -9.22 20.10
N GLY A 27 -2.05 -9.50 20.43
CA GLY A 27 -1.13 -10.25 19.55
C GLY A 27 -1.59 -11.67 19.19
N LEU A 28 -2.48 -12.28 19.99
CA LEU A 28 -2.94 -13.66 19.79
C LEU A 28 -4.17 -13.75 18.86
N TRP A 29 -5.13 -12.82 18.99
CA TRP A 29 -6.39 -12.89 18.24
C TRP A 29 -6.48 -11.94 17.05
N VAL A 30 -5.70 -10.84 17.05
CA VAL A 30 -5.66 -9.91 15.91
C VAL A 30 -5.24 -10.61 14.62
N PRO A 31 -4.20 -11.47 14.60
CA PRO A 31 -3.86 -12.22 13.39
C PRO A 31 -5.01 -13.07 12.84
N THR A 32 -5.74 -13.76 13.73
CA THR A 32 -6.87 -14.61 13.32
C THR A 32 -8.05 -13.82 12.80
N LEU A 33 -8.37 -12.66 13.39
CA LEU A 33 -9.47 -11.83 12.88
C LEU A 33 -9.09 -11.08 11.61
N ALA A 34 -7.83 -10.64 11.49
CA ALA A 34 -7.31 -10.06 10.26
C ALA A 34 -7.42 -11.07 9.11
N GLY A 35 -7.19 -12.37 9.38
CA GLY A 35 -7.35 -13.46 8.42
C GLY A 35 -8.70 -13.52 7.70
N ILE A 36 -9.79 -13.00 8.29
CA ILE A 36 -11.12 -12.95 7.65
C ILE A 36 -11.13 -11.97 6.46
N TRP A 37 -10.31 -10.91 6.54
CA TRP A 37 -10.23 -9.84 5.54
C TRP A 37 -9.00 -9.96 4.65
N LEU A 38 -8.09 -10.88 4.97
CA LEU A 38 -6.89 -11.13 4.20
C LEU A 38 -7.19 -12.12 3.05
N PRO A 39 -6.45 -12.03 1.94
CA PRO A 39 -6.52 -13.04 0.89
C PRO A 39 -6.26 -14.46 1.43
N LEU A 40 -6.88 -15.47 0.80
CA LEU A 40 -6.66 -16.86 1.17
C LEU A 40 -5.16 -17.21 1.13
N GLY A 41 -4.71 -18.06 2.04
CA GLY A 41 -3.30 -18.46 2.10
C GLY A 41 -2.34 -17.38 2.60
N THR A 42 -2.82 -16.21 3.01
CA THR A 42 -1.98 -15.18 3.64
C THR A 42 -2.28 -15.05 5.13
N ARG A 43 -1.27 -14.62 5.89
CA ARG A 43 -1.36 -14.45 7.34
C ARG A 43 -0.46 -13.34 7.82
N ILE A 44 -0.87 -12.71 8.92
CA ILE A 44 -0.02 -11.77 9.64
C ILE A 44 0.57 -12.50 10.85
N ALA A 45 1.86 -12.29 11.12
CA ALA A 45 2.52 -12.70 12.35
C ALA A 45 3.06 -11.45 13.05
N LEU A 46 2.91 -11.41 14.37
CA LEU A 46 3.40 -10.33 15.23
C LEU A 46 4.39 -10.96 16.19
N ASP A 47 5.67 -10.62 16.05
CA ASP A 47 6.70 -11.12 16.98
C ASP A 47 6.63 -10.39 18.33
N GLU A 48 6.18 -9.14 18.31
CA GLU A 48 5.88 -8.37 19.51
C GLU A 48 4.42 -7.91 19.52
N SER A 49 3.79 -7.99 20.70
CA SER A 49 2.42 -7.51 20.88
C SER A 49 2.30 -6.01 20.60
N PRO A 50 1.31 -5.58 19.79
CA PRO A 50 0.99 -4.18 19.60
C PRO A 50 0.67 -3.50 20.92
N ARG A 51 1.07 -2.23 21.05
CA ARG A 51 0.89 -1.44 22.28
C ARG A 51 -0.03 -0.28 22.00
N ILE A 52 -1.12 -0.18 22.75
CA ILE A 52 -2.00 0.98 22.69
C ILE A 52 -1.44 2.06 23.62
N THR A 53 -1.27 3.27 23.08
CA THR A 53 -0.85 4.46 23.81
C THR A 53 -1.92 5.54 23.73
N ARG A 54 -1.79 6.60 24.53
CA ARG A 54 -2.68 7.78 24.42
C ARG A 54 -2.67 8.44 23.05
N LYS A 55 -1.61 8.24 22.25
CA LYS A 55 -1.42 8.84 20.93
C LYS A 55 -1.89 7.93 19.78
N GLY A 56 -2.13 6.65 20.05
CA GLY A 56 -2.47 5.67 19.02
C GLY A 56 -1.90 4.27 19.30
N LEU A 57 -1.99 3.41 18.29
CA LEU A 57 -1.49 2.04 18.30
C LEU A 57 -0.04 2.01 17.78
N ILE A 58 0.85 1.34 18.50
CA ILE A 58 2.23 1.07 18.09
C ILE A 58 2.34 -0.42 17.77
N ILE A 59 2.91 -0.73 16.61
CA ILE A 59 3.15 -2.09 16.11
C ILE A 59 4.67 -2.21 15.89
N PRO A 60 5.42 -2.79 16.83
CA PRO A 60 6.88 -2.83 16.76
C PRO A 60 7.39 -3.65 15.57
N ASP A 61 6.78 -4.81 15.36
CA ASP A 61 7.18 -5.78 14.34
C ASP A 61 5.95 -6.51 13.80
N LEU A 62 5.82 -6.55 12.47
CA LEU A 62 4.74 -7.23 11.78
C LEU A 62 5.29 -7.91 10.54
N ARG A 63 5.02 -9.20 10.41
CA ARG A 63 5.35 -10.00 9.22
C ARG A 63 4.07 -10.37 8.49
N TYR A 64 4.06 -10.19 7.18
CA TYR A 64 2.99 -10.64 6.31
C TYR A 64 3.50 -11.80 5.46
N LEU A 65 2.86 -12.95 5.57
CA LEU A 65 3.30 -14.19 4.94
C LEU A 65 2.25 -14.70 3.96
N VAL A 66 2.73 -15.35 2.91
CA VAL A 66 1.95 -16.16 1.96
C VAL A 66 2.41 -17.60 2.11
N GLY A 67 1.60 -18.44 2.76
CA GLY A 67 2.03 -19.72 3.31
C GLY A 67 3.17 -19.54 4.33
N ASP A 68 4.36 -20.04 3.96
CA ASP A 68 5.60 -19.90 4.73
C ASP A 68 6.59 -18.88 4.13
N CYS A 69 6.19 -18.17 3.07
CA CYS A 69 6.99 -17.13 2.43
C CYS A 69 6.70 -15.77 3.08
N GLN A 70 7.71 -15.07 3.59
CA GLN A 70 7.55 -13.72 4.13
C GLN A 70 7.47 -12.71 2.99
N LEU A 71 6.25 -12.31 2.62
CA LEU A 71 6.00 -11.33 1.57
C LEU A 71 6.38 -9.92 1.98
N ALA A 72 6.09 -9.54 3.23
CA ALA A 72 6.47 -8.25 3.76
C ALA A 72 6.92 -8.34 5.21
N HIS A 73 7.90 -7.51 5.58
CA HIS A 73 8.30 -7.27 6.95
C HIS A 73 8.22 -5.78 7.27
N ILE A 74 7.43 -5.44 8.26
CA ILE A 74 7.09 -4.08 8.65
C ILE A 74 7.59 -3.86 10.07
N THR A 75 8.43 -2.85 10.25
CA THR A 75 9.01 -2.51 11.55
C THR A 75 8.71 -1.07 11.93
N ASN A 76 8.52 -0.87 13.24
CA ASN A 76 8.24 0.42 13.85
C ASN A 76 7.06 1.15 13.19
N ALA A 77 5.92 0.47 13.11
CA ALA A 77 4.68 1.06 12.62
C ALA A 77 3.90 1.73 13.76
N SER A 78 3.25 2.84 13.46
CA SER A 78 2.39 3.57 14.38
C SER A 78 1.16 4.08 13.64
N LEU A 79 -0.01 3.82 14.23
CA LEU A 79 -1.30 4.23 13.70
C LEU A 79 -1.97 5.15 14.71
N SER A 80 -2.32 6.35 14.27
CA SER A 80 -3.00 7.35 15.09
C SER A 80 -4.15 7.99 14.31
N HIS A 81 -5.08 8.61 15.03
CA HIS A 81 -6.22 9.31 14.42
C HIS A 81 -6.49 10.63 15.16
N PRO A 82 -5.67 11.67 14.96
CA PRO A 82 -5.96 13.00 15.48
C PRO A 82 -7.21 13.61 14.81
N SER A 83 -7.09 14.00 13.54
CA SER A 83 -8.19 14.47 12.68
C SER A 83 -8.38 13.60 11.43
N ARG A 84 -7.33 12.88 11.05
CA ARG A 84 -7.22 12.00 9.89
C ARG A 84 -6.41 10.78 10.32
N TRP A 85 -6.65 9.61 9.72
CA TRP A 85 -5.78 8.46 9.98
C TRP A 85 -4.36 8.79 9.55
N LEU A 86 -3.40 8.51 10.43
CA LEU A 86 -1.98 8.70 10.18
C LEU A 86 -1.26 7.39 10.51
N LEU A 87 -0.75 6.75 9.47
CA LEU A 87 0.12 5.58 9.55
C LEU A 87 1.56 6.02 9.25
N ASN A 88 2.45 5.91 10.23
CA ASN A 88 3.89 6.06 10.01
C ASN A 88 4.56 4.71 10.21
N VAL A 89 5.47 4.36 9.31
CA VAL A 89 6.20 3.09 9.31
C VAL A 89 7.68 3.37 9.12
N GLY A 90 8.50 2.81 10.00
CA GLY A 90 9.95 2.97 9.91
C GLY A 90 10.53 2.24 8.71
N THR A 91 10.27 0.94 8.57
CA THR A 91 10.75 0.17 7.42
C THR A 91 9.71 -0.83 6.96
N VAL A 92 9.57 -0.95 5.65
CA VAL A 92 8.84 -2.02 4.98
C VAL A 92 9.81 -2.70 4.03
N GLU A 93 10.05 -3.98 4.23
CA GLU A 93 10.78 -4.82 3.28
C GLU A 93 9.79 -5.72 2.56
N LEU A 94 9.84 -5.70 1.22
CA LEU A 94 9.01 -6.51 0.34
C LEU A 94 9.86 -7.54 -0.38
N ASP A 95 9.48 -8.81 -0.27
CA ASP A 95 10.12 -9.89 -1.02
C ASP A 95 9.32 -10.17 -2.30
N SER A 96 9.90 -9.77 -3.43
CA SER A 96 9.29 -9.98 -4.75
C SER A 96 9.18 -11.45 -5.14
N ALA A 97 10.05 -12.33 -4.66
CA ALA A 97 9.97 -13.76 -4.93
C ALA A 97 8.75 -14.39 -4.26
N CYS A 98 8.26 -13.80 -3.16
CA CYS A 98 7.04 -14.23 -2.49
C CYS A 98 5.75 -13.74 -3.18
N LEU A 99 5.79 -12.66 -3.99
CA LEU A 99 4.60 -12.15 -4.69
C LEU A 99 3.97 -13.22 -5.61
N ALA A 100 4.80 -14.00 -6.30
CA ALA A 100 4.35 -15.05 -7.23
C ALA A 100 3.58 -16.20 -6.54
N LYS A 101 3.64 -16.29 -5.21
CA LYS A 101 2.91 -17.31 -4.43
C LYS A 101 1.52 -16.86 -4.00
N LEU A 102 1.16 -15.59 -4.24
CA LEU A 102 -0.20 -15.12 -3.97
C LEU A 102 -1.18 -15.93 -4.82
N PRO A 103 -2.27 -16.45 -4.23
CA PRO A 103 -3.26 -17.15 -5.03
C PRO A 103 -3.89 -16.19 -6.02
N GLN A 104 -4.21 -16.69 -7.21
CA GLN A 104 -5.08 -15.96 -8.13
C GLN A 104 -6.45 -15.84 -7.45
N THR A 105 -6.79 -14.64 -7.00
CA THR A 105 -8.01 -14.36 -6.25
C THR A 105 -9.23 -14.77 -7.07
N GLU A 106 -9.99 -15.76 -6.62
CA GLU A 106 -11.37 -15.92 -7.08
C GLU A 106 -12.13 -14.65 -6.68
N GLN A 107 -12.75 -13.99 -7.67
CA GLN A 107 -13.42 -12.70 -7.48
C GLN A 107 -14.47 -12.79 -6.37
N SER A 108 -14.16 -12.23 -5.20
CA SER A 108 -15.14 -12.13 -4.12
C SER A 108 -16.30 -11.23 -4.57
N PRO A 109 -17.57 -11.68 -4.48
CA PRO A 109 -18.73 -10.88 -4.85
C PRO A 109 -18.83 -9.53 -4.12
N ALA A 110 -18.16 -9.40 -2.97
CA ALA A 110 -18.14 -8.21 -2.12
C ALA A 110 -16.99 -7.25 -2.41
N ALA A 111 -16.03 -7.60 -3.28
CA ALA A 111 -14.91 -6.72 -3.61
C ALA A 111 -15.36 -5.59 -4.57
N PRO A 112 -14.83 -4.35 -4.42
CA PRO A 112 -15.17 -3.27 -5.33
C PRO A 112 -14.69 -3.62 -6.74
N LYS A 113 -15.58 -3.47 -7.73
CA LYS A 113 -15.29 -3.87 -9.11
C LYS A 113 -14.61 -2.78 -9.91
N THR A 114 -14.82 -1.51 -9.56
CA THR A 114 -14.27 -0.37 -10.28
C THR A 114 -13.32 0.46 -9.43
N LEU A 115 -12.39 1.13 -10.09
CA LEU A 115 -11.42 2.03 -9.49
C LEU A 115 -12.10 3.14 -8.68
N ALA A 116 -13.17 3.75 -9.22
CA ALA A 116 -13.92 4.79 -8.51
C ALA A 116 -14.61 4.26 -7.24
N GLN A 117 -15.16 3.04 -7.28
CA GLN A 117 -15.73 2.41 -6.08
C GLN A 117 -14.65 2.16 -5.04
N TRP A 118 -13.50 1.63 -5.45
CA TRP A 118 -12.34 1.44 -4.58
C TRP A 118 -11.91 2.74 -3.91
N GLN A 119 -11.79 3.82 -4.68
CA GLN A 119 -11.43 5.14 -4.18
C GLN A 119 -12.42 5.64 -3.13
N SER A 120 -13.74 5.51 -3.38
CA SER A 120 -14.77 5.96 -2.44
C SER A 120 -14.74 5.26 -1.07
N MET A 121 -14.14 4.06 -1.00
CA MET A 121 -13.97 3.30 0.24
C MET A 121 -12.69 3.67 1.00
N LEU A 122 -11.78 4.44 0.40
CA LEU A 122 -10.54 4.83 1.06
C LEU A 122 -10.82 5.87 2.15
N PRO A 123 -10.48 5.57 3.42
CA PRO A 123 -10.62 6.55 4.48
C PRO A 123 -9.64 7.69 4.25
N ASN A 124 -9.99 8.89 4.75
CA ASN A 124 -9.06 10.01 4.81
C ASN A 124 -7.83 9.57 5.63
N THR A 125 -6.72 9.30 4.92
CA THR A 125 -5.52 8.69 5.50
C THR A 125 -4.23 9.30 4.94
N TRP A 126 -3.25 9.51 5.81
CA TRP A 126 -1.85 9.72 5.45
C TRP A 126 -1.03 8.49 5.80
N ILE A 127 -0.19 8.05 4.86
CA ILE A 127 0.72 6.92 5.06
C ILE A 127 2.12 7.43 4.76
N ASN A 128 3.05 7.26 5.71
CA ASN A 128 4.45 7.55 5.51
C ASN A 128 5.27 6.30 5.82
N ILE A 129 6.09 5.88 4.88
CA ILE A 129 7.06 4.80 5.04
C ILE A 129 8.43 5.41 4.85
N ASP A 130 9.23 5.46 5.92
CA ASP A 130 10.54 6.12 5.88
C ASP A 130 11.54 5.35 5.01
N LYS A 131 11.47 4.01 5.02
CA LYS A 131 12.29 3.16 4.18
C LYS A 131 11.49 2.00 3.60
N LEU A 132 11.19 2.05 2.31
CA LEU A 132 10.63 0.94 1.55
C LEU A 132 11.77 0.24 0.81
N ILE A 133 11.94 -1.05 1.05
CA ILE A 133 13.00 -1.90 0.50
C ILE A 133 12.34 -2.97 -0.35
N PHE A 134 12.87 -3.20 -1.55
CA PHE A 134 12.46 -4.29 -2.42
C PHE A 134 13.61 -5.29 -2.49
N SER A 135 13.37 -6.53 -2.08
CA SER A 135 14.37 -7.59 -2.16
C SER A 135 14.17 -8.40 -3.46
N PRO A 136 15.25 -8.64 -4.25
CA PRO A 136 16.67 -8.33 -3.97
C PRO A 136 17.18 -6.99 -4.59
N TRP A 137 16.31 -6.05 -4.92
CA TRP A 137 16.65 -4.79 -5.60
C TRP A 137 16.75 -3.58 -4.66
N GLN A 138 17.63 -3.65 -3.66
CA GLN A 138 17.69 -2.61 -2.61
C GLN A 138 18.16 -1.24 -3.12
N GLU A 139 18.79 -1.16 -4.30
CA GLU A 139 19.17 0.12 -4.94
C GLU A 139 17.95 1.02 -5.24
N TRP A 140 16.76 0.43 -5.39
CA TRP A 140 15.51 1.15 -5.65
C TRP A 140 14.79 1.59 -4.38
N GLN A 141 15.39 1.37 -3.21
CA GLN A 141 14.79 1.75 -1.94
C GLN A 141 14.55 3.26 -1.82
N GLY A 142 13.60 3.64 -0.98
CA GLY A 142 13.23 5.05 -0.84
C GLY A 142 12.12 5.26 0.17
N LYS A 143 11.76 6.54 0.34
CA LYS A 143 10.65 6.96 1.18
C LYS A 143 9.37 7.00 0.37
N LEU A 144 8.28 6.46 0.91
CA LEU A 144 6.94 6.55 0.33
C LEU A 144 6.04 7.42 1.20
N SER A 145 5.35 8.36 0.58
CA SER A 145 4.29 9.16 1.21
C SER A 145 3.02 9.08 0.38
N LEU A 146 1.91 8.77 1.03
CA LEU A 146 0.58 8.70 0.43
C LEU A 146 -0.38 9.64 1.17
N ALA A 147 -1.18 10.38 0.41
CA ALA A 147 -2.34 11.09 0.92
C ALA A 147 -3.60 10.62 0.19
N LEU A 148 -4.47 9.93 0.89
CA LEU A 148 -5.64 9.25 0.34
C LEU A 148 -6.94 9.88 0.84
N THR A 149 -7.76 10.44 -0.04
CA THR A 149 -9.16 10.77 0.21
C THR A 149 -10.06 9.89 -0.65
N SER A 150 -11.38 9.99 -0.46
CA SER A 150 -12.37 9.26 -1.26
C SER A 150 -12.27 9.56 -2.77
N ASP A 151 -11.74 10.73 -3.13
CA ASP A 151 -11.79 11.25 -4.50
C ASP A 151 -10.39 11.45 -5.10
N ILE A 152 -9.36 11.60 -4.27
CA ILE A 152 -8.00 11.96 -4.68
C ILE A 152 -6.99 11.10 -3.93
N GLN A 153 -6.07 10.48 -4.66
CA GLN A 153 -4.92 9.77 -4.09
C GLN A 153 -3.63 10.40 -4.61
N GLN A 154 -2.84 10.96 -3.71
CA GLN A 154 -1.53 11.51 -4.02
C GLN A 154 -0.45 10.56 -3.55
N LEU A 155 0.51 10.28 -4.42
CA LEU A 155 1.64 9.42 -4.16
C LEU A 155 2.93 10.19 -4.43
N ARG A 156 3.84 10.15 -3.44
CA ARG A 156 5.21 10.62 -3.59
C ARG A 156 6.17 9.52 -3.19
N TYR A 157 7.13 9.23 -4.05
CA TYR A 157 8.23 8.33 -3.79
C TYR A 157 9.55 9.08 -3.95
N GLN A 158 10.45 8.91 -2.99
CA GLN A 158 11.74 9.57 -2.94
C GLN A 158 12.84 8.56 -2.64
N GLY A 159 13.47 8.04 -3.67
CA GLY A 159 14.67 7.21 -3.61
C GLY A 159 15.90 7.92 -4.21
N GLU A 160 17.01 7.20 -4.24
CA GLU A 160 18.25 7.65 -4.88
C GLU A 160 18.19 7.45 -6.40
N LYS A 161 17.76 6.27 -6.85
CA LYS A 161 17.62 5.91 -8.27
C LYS A 161 16.30 6.34 -8.89
N VAL A 162 15.26 6.57 -8.09
CA VAL A 162 13.94 6.92 -8.58
C VAL A 162 13.24 7.95 -7.71
N LYS A 163 12.63 8.94 -8.36
CA LYS A 163 11.67 9.85 -7.73
C LYS A 163 10.38 9.80 -8.51
N PHE A 164 9.27 9.83 -7.81
CA PHE A 164 7.96 9.86 -8.44
C PHE A 164 7.03 10.77 -7.65
N GLN A 165 6.25 11.57 -8.36
CA GLN A 165 5.13 12.30 -7.81
C GLN A 165 3.96 12.25 -8.77
N GLY A 166 2.85 11.70 -8.30
CA GLY A 166 1.62 11.59 -9.08
C GLY A 166 0.36 11.73 -8.25
N GLN A 167 -0.73 12.01 -8.96
CA GLN A 167 -2.06 12.15 -8.39
C GLN A 167 -3.07 11.38 -9.24
N LEU A 168 -3.89 10.56 -8.58
CA LEU A 168 -5.02 9.89 -9.18
C LEU A 168 -6.33 10.54 -8.70
N LYS A 169 -7.22 10.86 -9.64
CA LYS A 169 -8.58 11.34 -9.38
C LYS A 169 -9.55 10.64 -10.31
N GLY A 170 -10.35 9.72 -9.79
CA GLY A 170 -11.16 8.83 -10.63
C GLY A 170 -10.24 8.00 -11.53
N GLN A 171 -10.39 8.10 -12.85
CA GLN A 171 -9.50 7.43 -13.81
C GLN A 171 -8.29 8.27 -14.23
N GLN A 172 -8.24 9.57 -13.90
CA GLN A 172 -7.17 10.43 -14.37
C GLN A 172 -5.96 10.35 -13.43
N LEU A 173 -4.85 9.83 -13.96
CA LEU A 173 -3.54 9.82 -13.33
C LEU A 173 -2.68 10.94 -13.94
N THR A 174 -2.33 11.93 -13.14
CA THR A 174 -1.37 12.97 -13.52
C THR A 174 -0.03 12.65 -12.88
N VAL A 175 1.01 12.48 -13.70
CA VAL A 175 2.40 12.33 -13.25
C VAL A 175 3.11 13.66 -13.42
N SER A 176 3.39 14.30 -12.29
CA SER A 176 4.09 15.60 -12.25
C SER A 176 5.61 15.48 -12.22
N GLU A 177 6.12 14.31 -11.80
CA GLU A 177 7.55 14.03 -11.73
C GLU A 177 7.74 12.51 -11.79
N LEU A 178 8.59 12.06 -12.71
CA LEU A 178 9.19 10.74 -12.68
C LEU A 178 10.65 10.90 -13.13
N ASP A 179 11.58 10.77 -12.19
CA ASP A 179 13.00 10.81 -12.46
C ASP A 179 13.56 9.39 -12.23
N VAL A 180 14.21 8.81 -13.24
CA VAL A 180 14.79 7.46 -13.16
C VAL A 180 16.25 7.48 -13.59
N VAL A 181 17.15 7.14 -12.66
CA VAL A 181 18.58 6.93 -12.95
C VAL A 181 18.77 5.52 -13.47
N ALA A 182 18.49 5.32 -14.77
CA ALA A 182 18.57 4.02 -15.42
C ALA A 182 20.01 3.51 -15.61
N PHE A 183 20.98 4.42 -15.74
CA PHE A 183 22.38 4.09 -16.00
C PHE A 183 23.31 4.84 -15.05
N GLU A 184 24.38 4.17 -14.58
CA GLU A 184 25.37 4.81 -13.72
C GLU A 184 26.07 5.97 -14.43
N ASN A 185 26.31 7.05 -13.67
CA ASN A 185 26.97 8.27 -14.14
C ASN A 185 26.25 8.99 -15.30
N GLN A 186 24.97 8.68 -15.55
CA GLN A 186 24.14 9.40 -16.51
C GLN A 186 23.06 10.20 -15.77
N PRO A 187 22.62 11.35 -16.31
CA PRO A 187 21.51 12.08 -15.72
C PRO A 187 20.21 11.26 -15.80
N PRO A 188 19.26 11.50 -14.89
CA PRO A 188 18.02 10.74 -14.85
C PRO A 188 17.18 10.99 -16.10
N VAL A 189 16.49 9.94 -16.55
CA VAL A 189 15.38 10.05 -17.50
C VAL A 189 14.23 10.71 -16.76
N LYS A 190 13.66 11.75 -17.37
CA LYS A 190 12.53 12.49 -16.80
C LYS A 190 11.27 12.19 -17.58
N LEU A 191 10.15 12.00 -16.90
CA LEU A 191 8.84 11.82 -17.51
C LEU A 191 7.78 12.60 -16.75
N VAL A 192 6.91 13.24 -17.52
CA VAL A 192 5.67 13.87 -17.04
C VAL A 192 4.55 13.52 -17.99
N GLY A 193 3.31 13.51 -17.49
CA GLY A 193 2.20 13.19 -18.37
C GLY A 193 0.87 13.01 -17.67
N GLU A 194 -0.13 12.77 -18.50
CA GLU A 194 -1.50 12.55 -18.12
C GLU A 194 -2.00 11.23 -18.71
N PHE A 195 -2.52 10.36 -17.85
CA PHE A 195 -2.90 9.01 -18.22
C PHE A 195 -4.34 8.74 -17.76
N THR A 196 -5.09 8.05 -18.59
CA THR A 196 -6.42 7.55 -18.24
C THR A 196 -6.32 6.08 -17.87
N MET A 197 -6.52 5.78 -16.58
CA MET A 197 -6.53 4.43 -16.03
C MET A 197 -7.81 3.68 -16.46
N PRO A 198 -7.75 2.34 -16.57
CA PRO A 198 -8.94 1.52 -16.82
C PRO A 198 -9.95 1.60 -15.67
N LEU A 199 -11.22 1.30 -15.99
CA LEU A 199 -12.30 1.24 -15.00
C LEU A 199 -12.07 0.18 -13.94
N VAL A 200 -11.54 -0.97 -14.35
CA VAL A 200 -11.12 -2.07 -13.47
C VAL A 200 -9.60 -1.96 -13.32
N PRO A 201 -9.03 -1.99 -12.11
CA PRO A 201 -7.59 -1.84 -11.90
C PRO A 201 -6.83 -3.15 -12.16
N ASP A 202 -6.95 -3.68 -13.38
CA ASP A 202 -6.35 -4.94 -13.82
C ASP A 202 -5.36 -4.78 -14.99
N GLY A 203 -5.13 -3.54 -15.45
CA GLY A 203 -4.32 -3.29 -16.64
C GLY A 203 -3.61 -1.94 -16.70
N LEU A 204 -2.91 -1.73 -17.82
CA LEU A 204 -2.22 -0.50 -18.17
C LEU A 204 -3.22 0.63 -18.52
N PRO A 205 -2.79 1.91 -18.53
CA PRO A 205 -3.67 3.02 -18.89
C PRO A 205 -4.24 2.89 -20.31
N VAL A 206 -5.54 3.11 -20.47
CA VAL A 206 -6.27 2.95 -21.73
C VAL A 206 -5.94 4.02 -22.77
N SER A 207 -5.55 5.21 -22.32
CA SER A 207 -5.07 6.32 -23.13
C SER A 207 -4.12 7.18 -22.32
N GLY A 208 -3.29 7.96 -22.98
CA GLY A 208 -2.39 8.86 -22.30
C GLY A 208 -1.62 9.77 -23.25
N HIS A 209 -1.13 10.84 -22.66
CA HIS A 209 -0.16 11.76 -23.23
C HIS A 209 1.03 11.81 -22.29
N ALA A 210 2.21 11.44 -22.77
CA ALA A 210 3.44 11.43 -21.99
C ALA A 210 4.56 12.16 -22.73
N THR A 211 5.26 13.01 -22.00
CA THR A 211 6.48 13.66 -22.46
C THR A 211 7.64 13.12 -21.63
N ALA A 212 8.66 12.59 -22.29
CA ALA A 212 9.87 12.08 -21.68
C ALA A 212 11.09 12.83 -22.21
N THR A 213 11.93 13.32 -21.30
CA THR A 213 13.22 13.92 -21.65
C THR A 213 14.32 12.92 -21.32
N LEU A 214 15.09 12.56 -22.34
CA LEU A 214 16.15 11.56 -22.30
C LEU A 214 17.50 12.23 -22.56
N ASN A 215 18.55 11.74 -21.92
CA ASN A 215 19.91 12.04 -22.32
C ASN A 215 20.53 10.74 -22.87
N LEU A 216 20.92 10.74 -24.14
CA LEU A 216 21.49 9.57 -24.78
C LEU A 216 23.02 9.68 -24.81
N PRO A 217 23.77 8.64 -24.41
CA PRO A 217 25.24 8.69 -24.42
C PRO A 217 25.86 9.04 -25.79
N GLN A 218 25.14 8.75 -26.87
CA GLN A 218 25.57 8.98 -28.25
C GLN A 218 25.13 10.35 -28.80
N GLU A 219 24.24 11.06 -28.10
CA GLU A 219 23.69 12.34 -28.54
C GLU A 219 23.94 13.41 -27.45
N PRO A 220 24.79 14.42 -27.69
CA PRO A 220 25.15 15.39 -26.65
C PRO A 220 23.98 16.31 -26.24
N SER A 221 22.90 16.35 -27.01
CA SER A 221 21.68 17.11 -26.72
C SER A 221 20.60 16.24 -26.07
N LEU A 222 19.82 16.85 -25.17
CA LEU A 222 18.61 16.23 -24.63
C LEU A 222 17.64 15.89 -25.76
N VAL A 223 17.04 14.70 -25.68
CA VAL A 223 16.04 14.21 -26.62
C VAL A 223 14.69 14.21 -25.91
N ASP A 224 13.78 15.05 -26.38
CA ASP A 224 12.38 15.01 -25.95
C ASP A 224 11.62 14.01 -26.82
N ALA A 225 10.97 13.05 -26.18
CA ALA A 225 10.08 12.08 -26.78
C ALA A 225 8.66 12.32 -26.27
N GLU A 226 7.72 12.42 -27.21
CA GLU A 226 6.30 12.60 -26.93
C GLU A 226 5.56 11.35 -27.39
N LEU A 227 4.72 10.81 -26.52
CA LEU A 227 3.92 9.62 -26.78
C LEU A 227 2.46 9.93 -26.49
N ASP A 228 1.66 9.85 -27.54
CA ASP A 228 0.20 9.94 -27.49
C ASP A 228 -0.40 8.62 -27.94
N TRP A 229 -1.33 8.10 -27.16
CA TRP A 229 -2.12 6.96 -27.58
C TRP A 229 -3.56 7.08 -27.12
N GLN A 230 -4.44 6.53 -27.95
CA GLN A 230 -5.86 6.43 -27.69
C GLN A 230 -6.26 4.95 -27.85
N GLU A 231 -6.92 4.42 -26.83
CA GLU A 231 -7.60 3.13 -26.85
C GLU A 231 -6.67 1.90 -27.01
N ILE A 232 -6.13 1.41 -25.89
CA ILE A 232 -5.56 0.05 -25.85
C ILE A 232 -6.73 -0.94 -25.74
N ALA A 233 -7.17 -1.50 -26.87
CA ALA A 233 -8.05 -2.67 -26.83
C ALA A 233 -7.34 -3.78 -26.03
N ALA A 234 -8.00 -4.30 -25.01
CA ALA A 234 -7.49 -5.44 -24.24
C ALA A 234 -7.17 -6.58 -25.22
N ILE A 235 -5.88 -6.81 -25.47
CA ILE A 235 -5.43 -7.94 -26.26
C ILE A 235 -5.66 -9.17 -25.38
N ASP A 236 -6.78 -9.84 -25.62
CA ASP A 236 -7.08 -11.13 -25.03
C ASP A 236 -6.06 -12.13 -25.60
N CYS A 237 -4.98 -12.39 -24.85
CA CYS A 237 -4.02 -13.44 -25.16
C CYS A 237 -4.64 -14.82 -24.85
N ALA A 238 -5.80 -15.11 -25.43
CA ALA A 238 -6.35 -16.46 -25.49
C ALA A 238 -5.64 -17.18 -26.65
N GLY A 239 -4.50 -17.80 -26.33
CA GLY A 239 -3.77 -18.66 -27.25
C GLY A 239 -4.65 -19.78 -27.76
N THR A 240 -4.85 -19.82 -29.08
CA THR A 240 -5.36 -20.98 -29.78
C THR A 240 -4.34 -22.12 -29.69
N GLY A 241 -4.75 -23.20 -29.04
CA GLY A 241 -4.14 -24.53 -29.11
C GLY A 241 -5.24 -25.55 -29.39
#